data_AF-A0A2E1IWI2-F1
#
_entry.id   AF-A0A2E1IWI2-F1
#
_cell.length_a   1.000
_cell.length_b   1.000
_cell.length_c   1.000
_cell.angle_alpha   90.00
_cell.angle_beta   90.00
_cell.angle_gamma   90.00
#
_symmetry.space_group_name_H-M   'P 1'
#
loop_
_entity.id
_entity.type
_entity.pdbx_description
1 polymer ?
#
loop_
_entity_poly.entity_id
_entity_poly.type
_entity_poly.pdbx_seq_one_letter_code
_entity_poly.pdbx_strand_id
1 'polypeptide(L)'
;MTTSKKNGIELREDLTIFKTTKGIRFEKNIENNNLITEIKLNDINGYELSLSKKDNAQAIWAISGFLLAILVWQISSVPIISIVGSIILVLVSLFLSLDYIFAKSKISVILYINGKDFVEEVKHENIDEIQNFLSKLKIS
;
A
#
# COMPACT_ATOMS: atom_id res chain seq x y z
N MET A 1 -7.95 -34.32 -6.26
CA MET A 1 -8.25 -34.02 -7.67
C MET A 1 -7.72 -32.63 -7.98
N THR A 2 -6.83 -32.57 -8.97
CA THR A 2 -6.00 -31.43 -9.37
C THR A 2 -6.78 -30.42 -10.22
N THR A 3 -6.84 -29.16 -9.82
CA THR A 3 -7.30 -28.07 -10.68
C THR A 3 -6.28 -26.93 -10.71
N SER A 4 -5.49 -26.93 -11.78
CA SER A 4 -4.84 -25.76 -12.42
C SER A 4 -4.08 -24.77 -11.54
N LYS A 5 -2.89 -25.15 -11.07
CA LYS A 5 -1.91 -24.26 -10.43
C LYS A 5 -1.12 -23.37 -11.41
N LYS A 6 -1.56 -23.17 -12.66
CA LYS A 6 -0.68 -22.68 -13.75
C LYS A 6 -0.85 -21.22 -14.22
N ASN A 7 -1.91 -20.51 -13.86
CA ASN A 7 -2.18 -19.16 -14.40
C ASN A 7 -2.61 -18.12 -13.34
N GLY A 8 -2.18 -18.29 -12.08
CA GLY A 8 -2.47 -17.34 -11.00
C GLY A 8 -1.20 -16.59 -10.55
N ILE A 9 -1.32 -15.31 -10.21
CA ILE A 9 -0.26 -14.50 -9.60
C ILE A 9 -0.76 -13.92 -8.29
N GLU A 10 0.06 -14.07 -7.25
CA GLU A 10 -0.18 -13.50 -5.93
C GLU A 10 0.17 -12.00 -5.94
N LEU A 11 -0.81 -11.15 -5.63
CA LEU A 11 -0.59 -9.72 -5.43
C LEU A 11 -0.12 -9.43 -4.00
N ARG A 12 -0.70 -10.14 -3.04
CA ARG A 12 -0.46 -10.05 -1.59
C ARG A 12 -0.78 -11.41 -0.94
N GLU A 13 -0.28 -11.64 0.27
CA GLU A 13 -0.52 -12.85 1.09
C GLU A 13 -1.98 -13.33 1.14
N ASP A 14 -2.94 -12.41 1.04
CA ASP A 14 -4.37 -12.71 1.07
C ASP A 14 -5.06 -12.54 -0.28
N LEU A 15 -4.36 -12.16 -1.36
CA LEU A 15 -4.96 -11.81 -2.65
C LEU A 15 -4.22 -12.41 -3.84
N THR A 16 -4.90 -13.31 -4.56
CA THR A 16 -4.40 -13.92 -5.80
C THR A 16 -5.29 -13.58 -6.98
N ILE A 17 -4.67 -13.22 -8.11
CA ILE A 17 -5.35 -13.03 -9.39
C ILE A 17 -5.16 -14.26 -10.26
N PHE A 18 -6.25 -14.75 -10.87
CA PHE A 18 -6.25 -15.82 -11.85
C PHE A 18 -6.79 -15.36 -13.19
N LYS A 19 -6.16 -15.80 -14.27
CA LYS A 19 -6.72 -15.67 -15.61
C LYS A 19 -7.72 -16.79 -15.86
N THR A 20 -8.98 -16.46 -16.13
CA THR A 20 -10.01 -17.41 -16.55
C THR A 20 -10.28 -17.28 -18.05
N THR A 21 -11.03 -18.22 -18.62
CA THR A 21 -11.43 -18.16 -20.05
C THR A 21 -12.39 -17.03 -20.36
N LYS A 22 -13.09 -16.49 -19.34
CA LYS A 22 -14.11 -15.44 -19.48
C LYS A 22 -13.67 -14.09 -18.92
N GLY A 23 -12.53 -14.02 -18.23
CA GLY A 23 -12.14 -12.83 -17.49
C GLY A 23 -10.98 -13.03 -16.53
N ILE A 24 -11.01 -12.24 -15.46
CA ILE A 24 -10.06 -12.26 -14.35
C ILE A 24 -10.81 -12.61 -13.08
N ARG A 25 -10.26 -13.54 -12.29
CA ARG A 25 -10.78 -13.90 -10.97
C ARG A 25 -9.82 -13.42 -9.88
N PHE A 26 -10.35 -12.71 -8.90
CA PHE A 26 -9.67 -12.33 -7.67
C PHE A 26 -10.13 -13.28 -6.57
N GLU A 27 -9.21 -13.96 -5.91
CA GLU A 27 -9.49 -14.72 -4.70
C GLU A 27 -8.82 -14.00 -3.54
N LYS A 28 -9.65 -13.48 -2.63
CA LYS A 28 -9.22 -12.78 -1.43
C LYS A 28 -9.57 -13.59 -0.18
N ASN A 29 -8.60 -13.91 0.66
CA ASN A 29 -8.83 -14.62 1.91
C ASN A 29 -9.00 -13.62 3.06
N ILE A 30 -10.23 -13.45 3.54
CA ILE A 30 -10.54 -12.59 4.69
C ILE A 30 -11.09 -13.48 5.80
N GLU A 31 -10.41 -13.52 6.94
CA GLU A 31 -10.90 -14.19 8.17
C GLU A 31 -11.42 -15.62 7.93
N ASN A 32 -10.61 -16.47 7.26
CA ASN A 32 -10.96 -17.85 6.87
C ASN A 32 -12.09 -17.99 5.82
N ASN A 33 -12.58 -16.89 5.25
CA ASN A 33 -13.50 -16.91 4.11
C ASN A 33 -12.81 -16.47 2.82
N ASN A 34 -12.93 -17.29 1.79
CA ASN A 34 -12.45 -16.97 0.45
C ASN A 34 -13.51 -16.17 -0.30
N LEU A 35 -13.29 -14.87 -0.44
CA LEU A 35 -14.05 -14.00 -1.33
C LEU A 35 -13.54 -14.17 -2.76
N ILE A 36 -14.39 -14.70 -3.62
CA ILE A 36 -14.10 -14.90 -5.03
C ILE A 36 -14.87 -13.85 -5.83
N THR A 37 -14.14 -12.95 -6.48
CA THR A 37 -14.71 -11.96 -7.40
C THR A 37 -14.29 -12.29 -8.82
N GLU A 38 -15.23 -12.47 -9.74
CA GLU A 38 -14.92 -12.69 -11.15
C GLU A 38 -15.39 -11.50 -11.99
N ILE A 39 -14.45 -10.90 -12.72
CA ILE A 39 -14.67 -9.74 -13.58
C ILE A 39 -14.47 -10.20 -15.03
N LYS A 40 -15.43 -9.93 -15.91
CA LYS A 40 -15.33 -10.32 -17.32
C LYS A 40 -14.31 -9.43 -18.02
N LEU A 41 -13.60 -10.01 -19.00
CA LEU A 41 -12.54 -9.30 -19.71
C LEU A 41 -13.05 -8.07 -20.48
N ASN A 42 -14.29 -8.13 -21.00
CA ASN A 42 -14.95 -7.03 -21.70
C ASN A 42 -15.28 -5.83 -20.80
N ASP A 43 -15.30 -6.01 -19.48
CA ASP A 43 -15.60 -4.95 -18.52
C ASP A 43 -14.33 -4.20 -18.11
N ILE A 44 -13.13 -4.69 -18.51
CA ILE A 44 -11.83 -4.11 -18.14
C ILE A 44 -11.35 -3.22 -19.28
N ASN A 45 -11.28 -1.92 -19.02
CA ASN A 45 -10.89 -0.88 -19.98
C ASN A 45 -9.38 -0.60 -19.98
N GLY A 46 -8.64 -1.13 -19.01
CA GLY A 46 -7.20 -0.88 -18.87
C GLY A 46 -6.66 -1.24 -17.50
N TYR A 47 -5.34 -1.12 -17.35
CA TYR A 47 -4.66 -1.26 -16.07
C TYR A 47 -3.50 -0.26 -15.94
N GLU A 48 -3.18 0.12 -14.71
CA GLU A 48 -2.02 0.95 -14.39
C GLU A 48 -1.31 0.41 -13.15
N LEU A 49 0.02 0.44 -13.17
CA LEU A 49 0.85 0.21 -12.00
C LEU A 49 1.27 1.57 -11.46
N SER A 50 0.69 1.97 -10.33
CA SER A 50 1.01 3.24 -9.69
C SER A 50 1.76 3.00 -8.39
N LEU A 51 2.71 3.88 -8.08
CA LEU A 51 3.31 3.93 -6.75
C LEU A 51 2.23 4.47 -5.80
N SER A 52 1.72 3.61 -4.93
CA SER A 52 0.80 4.02 -3.89
C SER A 52 1.49 5.06 -3.01
N LYS A 53 0.73 6.10 -2.68
CA LYS A 53 1.19 7.22 -1.87
C LYS A 53 1.67 6.67 -0.52
N LYS A 54 2.87 7.08 -0.11
CA LYS A 54 3.42 6.72 1.19
C LYS A 54 2.44 7.13 2.29
N ASP A 55 2.35 6.34 3.35
CA ASP A 55 1.54 6.73 4.51
C ASP A 55 2.15 8.00 5.13
N ASN A 56 1.41 9.09 5.01
CA ASN A 56 1.82 10.40 5.48
C ASN A 56 1.67 10.54 6.99
N ALA A 57 1.06 9.59 7.69
CA ALA A 57 0.86 9.66 9.13
C ALA A 57 2.19 9.89 9.86
N GLN A 58 3.25 9.17 9.50
CA GLN A 58 4.58 9.32 10.11
C GLN A 58 5.16 10.72 9.90
N ALA A 59 5.02 11.29 8.70
CA ALA A 59 5.45 12.66 8.41
C ALA A 59 4.64 13.69 9.22
N ILE A 60 3.33 13.52 9.33
CA ILE A 60 2.44 14.40 10.10
C ILE A 60 2.80 14.35 11.59
N TRP A 61 3.07 13.15 12.12
CA TRP A 61 3.50 12.97 13.51
C TRP A 61 4.88 13.55 13.77
N ALA A 62 5.82 13.42 12.83
CA ALA A 62 7.13 14.05 12.92
C ALA A 62 7.03 15.59 13.01
N ILE A 63 6.21 16.21 12.14
CA ILE A 63 5.98 17.66 12.17
C ILE A 63 5.31 18.08 13.48
N SER A 64 4.29 17.34 13.90
CA SER A 64 3.56 17.63 15.14
C SER A 64 4.45 17.50 16.38
N GLY A 65 5.31 16.48 16.44
CA GLY A 65 6.27 16.30 17.52
C GLY A 65 7.29 17.42 17.59
N PHE A 66 7.74 17.93 16.43
CA PHE A 66 8.65 19.07 16.36
C PHE A 66 7.98 20.36 16.88
N LEU A 67 6.73 20.63 16.48
CA LEU A 67 5.96 21.76 16.99
C LEU A 67 5.71 21.65 18.50
N LEU A 68 5.40 20.45 18.99
CA LEU A 68 5.25 20.18 20.41
C LEU A 68 6.54 20.44 21.19
N ALA A 69 7.71 20.11 20.65
CA ALA A 69 8.99 20.42 21.28
C ALA A 69 9.16 21.93 21.51
N ILE A 70 8.81 22.74 20.52
CA ILE A 70 8.86 24.21 20.63
C ILE A 70 7.89 24.71 21.71
N LEU A 71 6.66 24.17 21.74
CA LEU A 71 5.66 24.55 22.74
C LEU A 71 6.10 24.17 24.16
N VAL A 72 6.63 22.96 24.35
CA VAL A 72 7.16 22.52 25.64
C VAL A 72 8.31 23.43 26.10
N TRP A 73 9.16 23.87 25.18
CA TRP A 73 10.22 24.81 25.51
C TRP A 73 9.69 26.18 25.97
N GLN A 74 8.67 26.71 25.29
CA GLN A 74 8.13 28.04 25.59
C GLN A 74 7.23 28.07 26.83
N ILE A 75 6.50 26.99 27.13
CA ILE A 75 5.47 26.95 28.18
C ILE A 75 6.02 26.45 29.51
N SER A 76 7.10 25.66 29.48
CA SER A 76 7.61 25.03 30.71
C SER A 76 8.26 26.05 31.63
N SER A 77 7.76 26.12 32.87
CA SER A 77 8.34 26.94 33.95
C SER A 77 9.59 26.31 34.58
N VAL A 78 9.87 25.04 34.28
CA VAL A 78 11.00 24.29 34.85
C VAL A 78 12.07 24.09 33.76
N PRO A 79 13.25 24.72 33.88
CA PRO A 79 14.29 24.70 32.84
C PRO A 79 14.75 23.29 32.45
N ILE A 80 14.91 22.41 33.43
CA ILE A 80 15.35 21.03 33.19
C ILE A 80 14.30 20.23 32.40
N ILE A 81 13.02 20.32 32.80
CA ILE A 81 11.91 19.62 32.12
C ILE A 81 11.73 20.16 30.70
N SER A 82 11.87 21.48 30.55
CA SER A 82 11.85 22.16 29.25
C SER A 82 12.90 21.60 28.28
N ILE A 83 14.16 21.53 28.74
CA ILE A 83 15.28 21.09 27.92
C ILE A 83 15.14 19.60 27.59
N VAL A 84 14.93 18.76 28.61
CA VAL A 84 14.87 17.30 28.44
C VAL A 84 13.65 16.90 27.60
N GLY A 85 12.48 17.46 27.87
CA GLY A 85 11.26 17.16 27.12
C GLY A 85 11.36 17.55 25.64
N SER A 86 11.95 18.72 25.36
CA SER A 86 12.15 19.18 23.98
C SER A 86 13.14 18.29 23.23
N ILE A 87 14.25 17.88 23.86
CA ILE A 87 15.22 16.96 23.26
C ILE A 87 14.58 15.62 22.91
N ILE A 88 13.80 15.04 23.82
CA ILE A 88 13.10 13.76 23.58
C ILE A 88 12.13 13.90 22.39
N LEU A 89 11.32 14.96 22.36
CA LEU A 89 10.35 15.19 21.29
C LEU A 89 11.03 15.39 19.92
N VAL A 90 12.16 16.11 19.89
CA VAL A 90 12.95 16.28 18.66
C VAL A 90 13.53 14.93 18.19
N LEU A 91 14.04 14.10 19.10
CA LEU A 91 14.57 12.77 18.74
C LEU A 91 13.48 11.84 18.19
N VAL A 92 12.30 11.81 18.82
CA VAL A 92 11.16 11.03 18.33
C VAL A 92 10.73 11.53 16.95
N SER A 93 10.66 12.84 16.75
CA SER A 93 10.29 13.45 15.47
C SER A 93 11.30 13.13 14.37
N LEU A 94 12.59 13.17 14.70
CA LEU A 94 13.66 12.79 13.77
C LEU A 94 13.56 11.31 13.40
N PHE A 95 13.32 10.44 14.37
CA PHE A 95 13.13 9.00 14.12
C PHE A 95 11.94 8.74 13.18
N LEU A 96 10.80 9.37 13.44
CA LEU A 96 9.62 9.26 12.58
C LEU A 96 9.86 9.83 11.18
N SER A 97 10.62 10.92 11.07
CA SER A 97 11.00 11.48 9.77
C SER A 97 11.92 10.54 9.00
N LEU A 98 12.88 9.89 9.66
CA LEU A 98 13.76 8.91 9.03
C LEU A 98 12.97 7.67 8.62
N ASP A 99 12.07 7.17 9.47
CA ASP A 99 11.16 6.08 9.12
C ASP A 99 10.29 6.46 7.90
N TYR A 100 9.78 7.68 7.87
CA TYR A 100 9.09 8.22 6.70
C TYR A 100 10.00 8.53 5.50
N ILE A 101 11.33 8.52 5.61
CA ILE A 101 12.20 8.58 4.42
C ILE A 101 12.49 7.16 3.92
N PHE A 102 12.77 6.23 4.83
CA PHE A 102 13.18 4.86 4.50
C PHE A 102 12.03 3.89 4.23
N ALA A 103 10.81 4.16 4.70
CA ALA A 103 9.68 3.29 4.40
C ALA A 103 9.46 3.18 2.87
N LYS A 104 9.38 1.95 2.37
CA LYS A 104 9.24 1.71 0.94
C LYS A 104 7.86 2.20 0.47
N SER A 105 7.84 2.89 -0.66
CA SER A 105 6.59 3.19 -1.38
C SER A 105 5.94 1.88 -1.78
N LYS A 106 4.70 1.65 -1.32
CA LYS A 106 3.89 0.52 -1.76
C LYS A 106 3.55 0.71 -3.24
N ILE A 107 3.34 -0.36 -3.97
CA ILE A 107 2.85 -0.30 -5.36
C ILE A 107 1.42 -0.77 -5.36
N SER A 108 0.56 -0.11 -6.12
CA SER A 108 -0.83 -0.49 -6.31
C SER A 108 -1.08 -0.78 -7.78
N VAL A 109 -1.79 -1.87 -8.05
CA VAL A 109 -2.40 -2.13 -9.35
C VAL A 109 -3.76 -1.44 -9.35
N ILE A 110 -3.98 -0.59 -10.34
CA ILE A 110 -5.27 0.02 -10.63
C ILE A 110 -5.84 -0.68 -11.85
N LEU A 111 -7.04 -1.25 -11.73
CA LEU A 111 -7.78 -1.83 -12.84
C LEU A 111 -8.98 -0.94 -13.13
N TYR A 112 -9.08 -0.47 -14.37
CA TYR A 112 -10.18 0.36 -14.83
C TYR A 112 -11.32 -0.56 -15.29
N ILE A 113 -12.39 -0.68 -14.50
CA ILE A 113 -13.52 -1.60 -14.77
C ILE A 113 -14.79 -0.78 -14.98
N ASN A 114 -15.33 -0.74 -16.20
CA ASN A 114 -16.58 -0.02 -16.54
C ASN A 114 -16.68 1.39 -15.89
N GLY A 115 -15.58 2.16 -15.92
CA GLY A 115 -15.51 3.51 -15.36
C GLY A 115 -15.36 3.60 -13.84
N LYS A 116 -15.09 2.48 -13.15
CA LYS A 116 -14.70 2.44 -11.74
C LYS A 116 -13.27 1.95 -11.59
N ASP A 117 -12.54 2.57 -10.66
CA ASP A 117 -11.16 2.21 -10.37
C ASP A 117 -11.14 1.14 -9.27
N PHE A 118 -10.60 -0.02 -9.60
CA PHE A 118 -10.34 -1.08 -8.62
C PHE A 118 -8.86 -1.05 -8.26
N VAL A 119 -8.55 -0.58 -7.06
CA VAL A 119 -7.18 -0.37 -6.59
C VAL A 119 -6.83 -1.47 -5.60
N GLU A 120 -5.80 -2.25 -5.90
CA GLU A 120 -5.27 -3.27 -4.99
C GLU A 120 -3.78 -3.07 -4.76
N GLU A 121 -3.36 -3.23 -3.50
CA GLU A 121 -1.97 -3.07 -3.09
C GLU A 121 -1.18 -4.35 -3.38
N VAL A 122 0.00 -4.17 -3.96
CA VAL A 122 0.87 -5.24 -4.47
C VAL A 122 2.22 -5.26 -3.76
N LYS A 123 2.74 -6.47 -3.51
CA LYS A 123 4.10 -6.67 -3.01
C LYS A 123 5.13 -6.23 -4.07
N HIS A 124 6.09 -5.41 -3.65
CA HIS A 124 7.15 -4.85 -4.50
C HIS A 124 8.02 -5.91 -5.19
N GLU A 125 8.07 -7.14 -4.67
CA GLU A 125 8.87 -8.23 -5.23
C GLU A 125 8.24 -8.88 -6.47
N ASN A 126 6.93 -8.70 -6.71
CA ASN A 126 6.21 -9.37 -7.79
C ASN A 126 5.83 -8.45 -8.96
N ILE A 127 6.33 -7.20 -9.00
CA ILE A 127 5.88 -6.18 -9.97
C ILE A 127 6.12 -6.65 -11.42
N ASP A 128 7.31 -7.16 -11.72
CA ASP A 128 7.67 -7.59 -13.07
C ASP A 128 6.81 -8.78 -13.53
N GLU A 129 6.51 -9.71 -12.63
CA GLU A 129 5.63 -10.85 -12.91
C GLU A 129 4.19 -10.40 -13.15
N ILE A 130 3.71 -9.44 -12.35
CA ILE A 130 2.37 -8.87 -12.45
C ILE A 130 2.24 -8.05 -13.74
N GLN A 131 3.24 -7.24 -14.08
CA GLN A 131 3.26 -6.49 -15.34
C GLN A 131 3.25 -7.44 -16.54
N ASN A 132 4.04 -8.51 -16.49
CA ASN A 132 4.07 -9.54 -17.53
C ASN A 132 2.75 -10.33 -17.62
N PHE A 133 2.01 -10.46 -16.52
CA PHE A 133 0.72 -11.13 -16.51
C PHE A 133 -0.41 -10.24 -17.03
N LEU A 134 -0.44 -8.98 -16.61
CA LEU A 134 -1.37 -7.97 -17.09
C LEU A 134 -1.17 -7.71 -18.59
N SER A 135 0.07 -7.66 -19.08
CA SER A 135 0.33 -7.52 -20.52
C SER A 135 -0.13 -8.74 -21.32
N LYS A 136 0.01 -9.96 -20.77
CA LYS A 136 -0.51 -11.22 -21.36
C LYS A 136 -2.03 -11.33 -21.31
N LEU A 137 -2.71 -10.50 -20.55
CA LEU A 137 -4.17 -10.46 -20.50
C LEU A 137 -4.77 -9.75 -21.73
N LYS A 138 -3.96 -9.11 -22.60
CA LYS A 138 -4.43 -8.38 -23.79
C LYS A 138 -5.61 -7.44 -23.48
N ILE A 139 -5.53 -6.79 -22.32
CA ILE A 139 -6.47 -5.74 -21.94
C ILE A 139 -6.11 -4.55 -22.84
N SER A 140 -7.01 -4.23 -23.78
CA SER A 140 -6.87 -3.16 -24.76
C SER A 140 -7.71 -1.97 -24.37
#